data_AF-I2B3V8-F1
#
_entry.id   AF-I2B3V8-F1
#
_cell.length_a   1.000
_cell.length_b   1.000
_cell.length_c   1.000
_cell.angle_alpha   90.00
_cell.angle_beta   90.00
_cell.angle_gamma   90.00
#
_symmetry.space_group_name_H-M   'P 1'
#
loop_
_entity.id
_entity.type
_entity.pdbx_description
1 polymer ?
#
loop_
_entity_poly.entity_id
_entity_poly.type
_entity_poly.pdbx_seq_one_letter_code
_entity_poly.pdbx_strand_id
1 'polypeptide(L)'
;MSYAEAIKTAQALATMFPLLGGSTSRKDYEDALRMVEYLVEHEPDSPLIDMLAARIEKYEDEAPEFAEFNARIASVPAGVSVLRVIMDQYHLTQSDFEQEIGKKSLVSRILSGQRSLTLAHIKALAARFHIKPELFL
;
A
#
# COMPACT_ATOMS: atom_id res chain seq x y z
N MET A 1 38.15 -0.71 6.23
CA MET A 1 37.38 -0.30 5.06
C MET A 1 37.64 1.19 4.85
N SER A 2 38.25 1.58 3.73
CA SER A 2 38.48 3.00 3.46
C SER A 2 37.21 3.66 2.91
N TYR A 3 37.04 4.97 3.14
CA TYR A 3 35.90 5.71 2.56
C TYR A 3 35.83 5.55 1.03
N ALA A 4 36.99 5.46 0.36
CA ALA A 4 37.07 5.26 -1.08
C ALA A 4 36.51 3.90 -1.53
N GLU A 5 36.77 2.83 -0.77
CA GLU A 5 36.22 1.49 -1.05
C GLU A 5 34.70 1.47 -0.91
N ALA A 6 34.17 2.13 0.12
CA ALA A 6 32.73 2.21 0.35
C ALA A 6 32.03 2.95 -0.81
N ILE A 7 32.56 4.12 -1.21
CA ILE A 7 32.02 4.91 -2.34
C ILE A 7 32.07 4.10 -3.64
N LYS A 8 33.20 3.44 -3.93
CA LYS A 8 33.35 2.61 -5.14
C LYS A 8 32.35 1.46 -5.17
N THR A 9 32.12 0.81 -4.04
CA THR A 9 31.16 -0.29 -3.92
C THR A 9 29.73 0.19 -4.17
N ALA A 10 29.36 1.34 -3.58
CA ALA A 10 28.06 1.97 -3.82
C ALA A 10 27.85 2.33 -5.31
N GLN A 11 28.88 2.87 -5.98
CA GLN A 11 28.83 3.18 -7.42
C GLN A 11 28.68 1.94 -8.29
N ALA A 12 29.41 0.86 -7.97
CA ALA A 12 29.27 -0.42 -8.67
C ALA A 12 27.84 -0.96 -8.54
N LEU A 13 27.27 -0.88 -7.33
CA LEU A 13 25.89 -1.28 -7.09
C LEU A 13 24.88 -0.42 -7.88
N ALA A 14 25.07 0.89 -7.88
CA ALA A 14 24.24 1.81 -8.67
C ALA A 14 24.40 1.62 -10.20
N THR A 15 25.50 1.04 -10.65
CA THR A 15 25.68 0.67 -12.06
C THR A 15 24.89 -0.59 -12.41
N MET A 16 24.80 -1.56 -11.49
CA MET A 16 24.01 -2.78 -11.65
C MET A 16 22.50 -2.52 -11.52
N PHE A 17 22.12 -1.64 -10.60
CA PHE A 17 20.74 -1.20 -10.40
C PHE A 17 20.66 0.33 -10.49
N PRO A 18 20.51 0.89 -11.71
CA PRO A 18 20.46 2.34 -11.93
C PRO A 18 19.40 3.08 -11.12
N LEU A 19 18.33 2.38 -10.71
CA LEU A 19 17.30 2.92 -9.82
C LEU A 19 17.88 3.39 -8.47
N LEU A 20 18.91 2.72 -7.94
CA LEU A 20 19.63 3.16 -6.73
C LEU A 20 20.37 4.49 -6.93
N GLY A 21 20.84 4.73 -8.15
CA GLY A 21 21.48 5.96 -8.60
C GLY A 21 20.51 7.08 -9.01
N GLY A 22 19.19 6.85 -8.95
CA GLY A 22 18.18 7.86 -9.27
C GLY A 22 17.68 7.83 -10.72
N SER A 23 17.85 6.73 -11.44
CA SER A 23 17.17 6.53 -12.72
C SER A 23 15.65 6.59 -12.55
N THR A 24 14.96 7.10 -13.57
CA THR A 24 13.49 7.15 -13.67
C THR A 24 12.98 6.35 -14.87
N SER A 25 13.78 5.41 -15.36
CA SER A 25 13.39 4.52 -16.45
C SER A 25 12.50 3.38 -15.96
N ARG A 26 11.42 3.10 -16.71
CA ARG A 26 10.55 1.92 -16.50
C ARG A 26 11.34 0.62 -16.43
N LYS A 27 12.34 0.48 -17.31
CA LYS A 27 13.17 -0.73 -17.36
C LYS A 27 13.95 -0.95 -16.06
N ASP A 28 14.55 0.11 -15.53
CA ASP A 28 15.37 0.02 -14.33
C ASP A 28 14.51 -0.27 -13.08
N TYR A 29 13.28 0.25 -13.07
CA TYR A 29 12.25 -0.11 -12.09
C TYR A 29 11.87 -1.60 -12.18
N GLU A 30 11.59 -2.12 -13.37
CA GLU A 30 11.26 -3.54 -13.57
C GLU A 30 12.43 -4.48 -13.23
N ASP A 31 13.66 -4.07 -13.54
CA ASP A 31 14.88 -4.80 -13.16
C ASP A 31 15.03 -4.84 -11.63
N ALA A 32 14.74 -3.73 -10.93
CA ALA A 32 14.75 -3.67 -9.47
C ALA A 32 13.66 -4.55 -8.84
N LEU A 33 12.44 -4.56 -9.39
CA LEU A 33 11.35 -5.44 -8.94
C LEU A 33 11.75 -6.92 -9.02
N ARG A 34 12.31 -7.34 -10.16
CA ARG A 34 12.78 -8.73 -10.35
C ARG A 34 13.86 -9.12 -9.35
N MET A 35 14.72 -8.16 -8.98
CA MET A 35 15.74 -8.41 -7.95
C MET A 35 15.11 -8.56 -6.56
N VAL A 36 14.17 -7.69 -6.19
CA VAL A 36 13.46 -7.80 -4.90
C VAL A 36 12.68 -9.11 -4.81
N GLU A 37 11.99 -9.52 -5.87
CA GLU A 37 11.27 -10.80 -5.94
C GLU A 37 12.22 -11.98 -5.67
N TYR A 38 13.39 -11.99 -6.33
CA TYR A 38 14.41 -13.01 -6.09
C TYR A 38 14.91 -13.00 -4.63
N LEU A 39 15.19 -11.82 -4.08
CA LEU A 39 15.70 -11.69 -2.71
C LEU A 39 14.68 -12.15 -1.68
N VAL A 40 13.40 -11.80 -1.82
CA VAL A 40 12.35 -12.22 -0.88
C VAL A 40 12.23 -13.74 -0.83
N GLU A 41 12.42 -14.44 -1.95
CA GLU A 41 12.33 -15.90 -2.00
C GLU A 41 13.62 -16.61 -1.52
N HIS A 42 14.80 -16.07 -1.83
CA HIS A 42 16.07 -16.78 -1.65
C HIS A 42 16.97 -16.20 -0.57
N GLU A 43 16.94 -14.89 -0.35
CA GLU A 43 17.85 -14.14 0.53
C GLU A 43 17.08 -13.01 1.28
N PRO A 44 16.05 -13.34 2.09
CA PRO A 44 15.11 -12.36 2.64
C PRO A 44 15.74 -11.40 3.67
N ASP A 45 16.89 -11.76 4.24
CA ASP A 45 17.63 -10.93 5.19
C ASP A 45 18.63 -9.97 4.50
N SER A 46 18.64 -9.93 3.17
CA SER A 46 19.56 -9.08 2.40
C SER A 46 19.23 -7.59 2.60
N PRO A 47 20.19 -6.75 3.01
CA PRO A 47 19.97 -5.30 3.14
C PRO A 47 19.67 -4.62 1.81
N LEU A 48 19.89 -5.30 0.69
CA LEU A 48 19.56 -4.79 -0.64
C LEU A 48 18.04 -4.69 -0.84
N ILE A 49 17.24 -5.46 -0.11
CA ILE A 49 15.77 -5.38 -0.16
C ILE A 49 15.33 -3.98 0.26
N ASP A 50 15.74 -3.52 1.44
CA ASP A 50 15.37 -2.19 1.95
C ASP A 50 15.83 -1.07 1.00
N MET A 51 17.04 -1.20 0.45
CA MET A 51 17.61 -0.21 -0.48
C MET A 51 16.81 -0.11 -1.78
N LEU A 52 16.45 -1.25 -2.38
CA LEU A 52 15.68 -1.28 -3.63
C LEU A 52 14.23 -0.91 -3.39
N ALA A 53 13.61 -1.43 -2.32
CA ALA A 53 12.22 -1.13 -1.95
C ALA A 53 12.01 0.38 -1.77
N ALA A 54 12.91 1.07 -1.06
CA ALA A 54 12.81 2.52 -0.89
C ALA A 54 12.90 3.30 -2.22
N ARG A 55 13.59 2.77 -3.23
CA ARG A 55 13.69 3.40 -4.56
C ARG A 55 12.51 3.05 -5.46
N ILE A 56 11.98 1.83 -5.34
CA ILE A 56 10.76 1.37 -6.01
C ILE A 56 9.57 2.20 -5.51
N GLU A 57 9.39 2.34 -4.20
CA GLU A 57 8.35 3.17 -3.59
C GLU A 57 8.41 4.61 -4.13
N LYS A 58 9.59 5.23 -4.11
CA LYS A 58 9.79 6.56 -4.66
C LYS A 58 9.41 6.65 -6.15
N TYR A 59 9.77 5.64 -6.94
CA TYR A 59 9.43 5.58 -8.35
C TYR A 59 7.91 5.50 -8.55
N GLU A 60 7.23 4.61 -7.82
CA GLU A 60 5.78 4.43 -7.89
C GLU A 60 5.01 5.68 -7.44
N ASP A 61 5.53 6.45 -6.48
CA ASP A 61 4.96 7.71 -6.02
C ASP A 61 5.03 8.83 -7.09
N GLU A 62 6.14 8.91 -7.83
CA GLU A 62 6.47 10.04 -8.71
C GLU A 62 6.18 9.76 -10.20
N ALA A 63 6.19 8.50 -10.64
CA ALA A 63 6.13 8.16 -12.06
C ALA A 63 4.74 8.43 -12.68
N PRO A 64 4.66 9.06 -13.87
CA PRO A 64 3.40 9.44 -14.49
C PRO A 64 2.43 8.27 -14.73
N GLU A 65 2.94 7.06 -15.00
CA GLU A 65 2.14 5.86 -15.19
C GLU A 65 1.33 5.43 -13.95
N PHE A 66 1.76 5.82 -12.75
CA PHE A 66 1.07 5.54 -11.49
C PHE A 66 0.19 6.70 -11.02
N ALA A 67 0.27 7.88 -11.65
CA ALA A 67 -0.42 9.08 -11.18
C ALA A 67 -1.94 8.90 -11.04
N GLU A 68 -2.60 8.26 -12.01
CA GLU A 68 -4.05 8.00 -11.95
C GLU A 68 -4.38 7.01 -10.82
N PHE A 69 -3.56 5.97 -10.65
CA PHE A 69 -3.71 4.98 -9.60
C PHE A 69 -3.54 5.61 -8.21
N ASN A 70 -2.50 6.41 -8.02
CA ASN A 70 -2.19 7.11 -6.78
C ASN A 70 -3.29 8.12 -6.42
N ALA A 71 -3.79 8.88 -7.41
CA ALA A 71 -4.92 9.78 -7.21
C ALA A 71 -6.19 9.03 -6.79
N ARG A 72 -6.43 7.85 -7.37
CA ARG A 72 -7.56 7.00 -6.97
C ARG A 72 -7.38 6.53 -5.53
N ILE A 73 -6.23 6.00 -5.14
CA ILE A 73 -5.96 5.56 -3.75
C ILE A 73 -6.16 6.71 -2.77
N ALA A 74 -5.57 7.87 -3.02
CA ALA A 74 -5.67 9.04 -2.16
C ALA A 74 -7.12 9.54 -1.98
N SER A 75 -7.99 9.28 -2.96
CA SER A 75 -9.41 9.66 -2.91
C SER A 75 -10.29 8.71 -2.09
N VAL A 76 -9.83 7.48 -1.80
CA VAL A 76 -10.64 6.49 -1.08
C VAL A 76 -10.41 6.63 0.43
N PRO A 77 -11.46 6.92 1.23
CA PRO A 77 -11.32 6.99 2.67
C PRO A 77 -10.93 5.62 3.27
N ALA A 78 -9.93 5.60 4.16
CA ALA A 78 -9.42 4.37 4.79
C ALA A 78 -10.53 3.47 5.37
N GLY A 79 -11.46 4.06 6.12
CA GLY A 79 -12.61 3.33 6.66
C GLY A 79 -13.53 2.71 5.60
N VAL A 80 -13.66 3.30 4.41
CA VAL A 80 -14.42 2.74 3.30
C VAL A 80 -13.67 1.58 2.66
N SER A 81 -12.35 1.69 2.51
CA SER A 81 -11.49 0.61 1.99
C SER A 81 -11.62 -0.64 2.85
N VAL A 82 -11.47 -0.51 4.17
CA VAL A 82 -11.59 -1.66 5.09
C VAL A 82 -12.99 -2.27 5.06
N LEU A 83 -14.04 -1.45 5.05
CA LEU A 83 -15.42 -1.94 4.95
C LEU A 83 -15.63 -2.74 3.65
N ARG A 84 -15.09 -2.27 2.51
CA ARG A 84 -15.18 -2.99 1.23
C ARG A 84 -14.45 -4.34 1.28
N VAL A 85 -13.29 -4.41 1.91
CA VAL A 85 -12.54 -5.66 2.10
C VAL A 85 -13.35 -6.64 2.97
N ILE A 86 -13.93 -6.18 4.07
CA ILE A 86 -14.77 -7.01 4.93
C ILE A 86 -15.99 -7.54 4.14
N MET A 87 -16.65 -6.68 3.36
CA MET A 87 -17.78 -7.08 2.53
C MET A 87 -17.40 -8.18 1.53
N ASP A 88 -16.26 -8.01 0.87
CA ASP A 88 -15.75 -8.96 -0.13
C ASP A 88 -15.39 -10.32 0.51
N GLN A 89 -14.57 -10.28 1.57
CA GLN A 89 -14.04 -11.48 2.24
C GLN A 89 -15.12 -12.31 2.95
N TYR A 90 -16.12 -11.65 3.53
CA TYR A 90 -17.23 -12.32 4.22
C TYR A 90 -18.48 -12.47 3.34
N HIS A 91 -18.40 -12.08 2.06
CA HIS A 91 -19.52 -12.08 1.10
C HIS A 91 -20.78 -11.35 1.62
N LEU A 92 -20.58 -10.24 2.35
CA LEU A 92 -21.64 -9.47 2.97
C LEU A 92 -22.22 -8.43 2.01
N THR A 93 -23.52 -8.23 2.09
CA THR A 93 -24.24 -7.19 1.39
C THR A 93 -24.37 -5.94 2.26
N GLN A 94 -24.78 -4.82 1.65
CA GLN A 94 -25.03 -3.56 2.38
C GLN A 94 -26.13 -3.68 3.45
N SER A 95 -26.98 -4.70 3.38
CA SER A 95 -28.04 -4.94 4.36
C SER A 95 -27.51 -5.59 5.65
N ASP A 96 -26.33 -6.21 5.59
CA ASP A 96 -25.79 -7.02 6.69
C ASP A 96 -25.09 -6.20 7.78
N PHE A 97 -25.09 -4.87 7.68
CA PHE A 97 -24.46 -3.92 8.61
C PHE A 97 -25.47 -3.10 9.42
N GLU A 98 -26.70 -3.60 9.55
CA GLU A 98 -27.77 -2.87 10.23
C GLU A 98 -27.48 -2.62 11.72
N GLN A 99 -26.73 -3.51 12.36
CA GLN A 99 -26.42 -3.41 13.79
C GLN A 99 -25.26 -2.44 14.07
N GLU A 100 -24.30 -2.31 13.16
CA GLU A 100 -23.08 -1.53 13.36
C GLU A 100 -23.16 -0.14 12.74
N ILE A 101 -23.80 -0.04 11.57
CA ILE A 101 -23.89 1.19 10.78
C ILE A 101 -25.34 1.67 10.71
N GLY A 102 -26.27 0.75 10.44
CA GLY A 102 -27.69 1.04 10.26
C GLY A 102 -28.21 0.64 8.88
N LYS A 103 -29.32 1.24 8.47
CA LYS A 103 -30.04 0.85 7.24
C LYS A 103 -29.15 0.84 6.00
N LYS A 104 -29.46 -0.04 5.04
CA LYS A 104 -28.81 -0.17 3.72
C LYS A 104 -28.52 1.18 3.03
N SER A 105 -29.43 2.15 3.13
CA SER A 105 -29.25 3.48 2.52
C SER A 105 -28.12 4.28 3.15
N LEU A 106 -27.85 4.13 4.45
CA LEU A 106 -26.72 4.76 5.12
C LEU A 106 -25.41 4.08 4.71
N VAL A 107 -25.38 2.74 4.68
CA VAL A 107 -24.22 1.96 4.23
C VAL A 107 -23.85 2.33 2.79
N SER A 108 -24.82 2.44 1.89
CA SER A 108 -24.59 2.89 0.51
C SER A 108 -23.98 4.28 0.43
N ARG A 109 -24.43 5.24 1.25
CA ARG A 109 -23.88 6.61 1.29
C ARG A 109 -22.47 6.65 1.86
N ILE A 110 -22.14 5.73 2.77
CA ILE A 110 -20.78 5.60 3.29
C ILE A 110 -19.85 5.03 2.21
N LEU A 111 -20.28 3.96 1.53
CA LEU A 111 -19.50 3.34 0.46
C LEU A 111 -19.26 4.25 -0.74
N SER A 112 -20.15 5.22 -0.98
CA SER A 112 -19.99 6.25 -2.03
C SER A 112 -19.25 7.51 -1.58
N GLY A 113 -18.80 7.57 -0.32
CA GLY A 113 -18.09 8.73 0.24
C GLY A 113 -18.97 9.94 0.58
N GLN A 114 -20.29 9.84 0.40
CA GLN A 114 -21.24 10.91 0.78
C GLN A 114 -21.40 11.07 2.30
N ARG A 115 -21.03 10.05 3.07
CA ARG A 115 -20.99 10.05 4.54
C ARG A 115 -19.74 9.32 5.03
N SER A 116 -19.19 9.76 6.16
CA SER A 116 -18.07 9.08 6.79
C SER A 116 -18.55 8.09 7.86
N LEU A 117 -17.74 7.06 8.15
CA LEU A 117 -17.93 6.23 9.34
C LEU A 117 -17.71 7.09 10.59
N THR A 118 -18.60 6.95 11.58
CA THR A 118 -18.43 7.59 12.89
C THR A 118 -17.57 6.69 13.79
N LEU A 119 -17.00 7.25 14.85
CA LEU A 119 -16.28 6.44 15.85
C LEU A 119 -17.16 5.34 16.46
N ALA A 120 -18.47 5.57 16.59
CA ALA A 120 -19.40 4.55 17.06
C ALA A 120 -19.52 3.40 16.06
N HIS A 121 -19.65 3.69 14.75
CA HIS A 121 -19.67 2.67 13.70
C HIS A 121 -18.36 1.87 13.69
N ILE A 122 -17.22 2.56 13.75
CA ILE A 122 -15.89 1.92 13.74
C ILE A 122 -15.76 0.95 14.93
N LYS A 123 -16.14 1.38 16.14
CA LYS A 123 -16.09 0.51 17.33
C LYS A 123 -16.99 -0.72 17.20
N ALA A 124 -18.20 -0.55 16.65
CA ALA A 124 -19.13 -1.66 16.43
C ALA A 124 -18.61 -2.65 15.38
N LEU A 125 -18.09 -2.17 14.25
CA LEU A 125 -17.47 -2.99 13.22
C LEU A 125 -16.23 -3.73 13.74
N ALA A 126 -15.34 -3.02 14.42
CA ALA A 126 -14.16 -3.59 15.05
C ALA A 126 -14.51 -4.72 16.03
N ALA A 127 -15.54 -4.52 16.85
CA ALA A 127 -16.02 -5.53 17.79
C ALA A 127 -16.59 -6.77 17.08
N ARG A 128 -17.40 -6.60 16.02
CA ARG A 128 -17.99 -7.71 15.27
C ARG A 128 -16.95 -8.55 14.53
N PHE A 129 -16.01 -7.90 13.85
CA PHE A 129 -15.02 -8.59 13.02
C PHE A 129 -13.72 -8.93 13.77
N HIS A 130 -13.67 -8.62 15.07
CA HIS A 130 -12.49 -8.86 15.92
C HIS A 130 -11.20 -8.23 15.37
N ILE A 131 -11.32 -7.02 14.83
CA ILE A 131 -10.19 -6.26 14.27
C ILE A 131 -9.93 -4.98 15.04
N LYS A 132 -8.74 -4.42 14.87
CA LYS A 132 -8.30 -3.17 15.47
C LYS A 132 -9.05 -1.97 14.87
N PRO A 133 -9.70 -1.10 15.68
CA PRO A 133 -10.38 0.11 15.20
C PRO A 133 -9.50 1.03 14.34
N GLU A 134 -8.19 1.03 14.60
CA GLU A 134 -7.19 1.85 13.90
C GLU A 134 -7.13 1.55 12.40
N LEU A 135 -7.58 0.38 11.95
CA LEU A 135 -7.63 0.05 10.53
C LEU A 135 -8.61 0.95 9.74
N PHE A 136 -9.62 1.52 10.41
CA PHE A 136 -10.64 2.35 9.75
C PHE A 136 -10.29 3.86 9.72
N LEU A 137 -9.17 4.26 10.33
CA LEU A 137 -8.78 5.65 10.54
C LEU A 137 -7.79 6.15 9.48
#